data_AF-A0A6I3LIT5-F1
#
_entry.id   AF-A0A6I3LIT5-F1
#
_cell.length_a   1.000
_cell.length_b   1.000
_cell.length_c   1.000
_cell.angle_alpha   90.00
_cell.angle_beta   90.00
_cell.angle_gamma   90.00
#
_symmetry.space_group_name_H-M   'P 1'
#
loop_
_entity.id
_entity.type
_entity.pdbx_description
1 polymer ?
#
loop_
_entity_poly.entity_id
_entity_poly.type
_entity_poly.pdbx_seq_one_letter_code
_entity_poly.pdbx_strand_id
1 'polypeptide(L)'
;MSEQTAPTEGTEETHGQGAEGREFQAITSQEDFDKAIQSRIARERAKYADYDELKSAKTELDQIRESQKTESEKAAERLAAAEKRAADLEAAQAAKDLELVRLSIIAKHGIPEEDQILVHGSTEEELAASAERVAALASTHSQGPRPVPSVGKSPAKSTENVPIREQIAAAEAAGDAKLVSQLKAVMLGDLPTS
;
A
#
# COMPACT_ATOMS: atom_id res chain seq x y z
N MET A 1 -15.48 44.89 -53.80
CA MET A 1 -16.34 44.40 -52.71
C MET A 1 -17.44 43.58 -53.39
N SER A 2 -17.16 42.41 -53.99
CA SER A 2 -16.66 41.17 -53.38
C SER A 2 -17.49 40.80 -52.16
N GLU A 3 -18.50 39.97 -52.37
CA GLU A 3 -18.76 38.83 -51.48
C GLU A 3 -19.39 37.69 -52.29
N GLN A 4 -18.68 36.59 -52.22
CA GLN A 4 -18.85 35.30 -52.88
C GLN A 4 -19.43 34.36 -51.82
N THR A 5 -20.56 33.72 -52.10
CA THR A 5 -21.01 32.54 -51.33
C THR A 5 -21.18 31.39 -52.31
N ALA A 6 -20.23 30.45 -52.23
CA ALA A 6 -20.13 29.26 -53.08
C ALA A 6 -21.25 28.24 -52.79
N PRO A 7 -21.70 27.46 -53.79
CA PRO A 7 -22.51 26.27 -53.56
C PRO A 7 -21.61 25.13 -53.06
N THR A 8 -22.06 24.42 -52.03
CA THR A 8 -21.44 23.20 -51.51
C THR A 8 -21.53 22.08 -52.55
N GLU A 9 -20.39 21.73 -53.14
CA GLU A 9 -20.18 20.50 -53.90
C GLU A 9 -20.28 19.31 -52.94
N GLY A 10 -21.34 18.51 -53.09
CA GLY A 10 -21.41 17.16 -52.53
C GLY A 10 -20.75 16.20 -53.51
N THR A 11 -19.48 15.89 -53.24
CA THR A 11 -18.66 14.94 -54.00
C THR A 11 -19.32 13.55 -54.02
N GLU A 12 -19.68 13.09 -55.23
CA GLU A 12 -19.96 11.69 -55.52
C GLU A 12 -18.66 10.87 -55.41
N GLU A 13 -18.41 10.23 -54.27
CA GLU A 13 -17.42 9.16 -54.21
C GLU A 13 -18.06 7.82 -54.59
N THR A 14 -17.98 7.54 -55.88
CA THR A 14 -18.26 6.23 -56.46
C THR A 14 -17.12 5.28 -56.09
N HIS A 15 -17.28 4.51 -55.01
CA HIS A 15 -16.44 3.33 -54.75
C HIS A 15 -17.11 2.09 -55.34
N GLY A 16 -16.89 1.90 -56.66
CA GLY A 16 -17.24 0.69 -57.37
C GLY A 16 -16.06 -0.28 -57.40
N GLN A 17 -16.18 -1.39 -56.68
CA GLN A 17 -15.43 -2.62 -56.97
C GLN A 17 -16.32 -3.83 -56.67
N GLY A 18 -16.76 -4.50 -57.74
CA GLY A 18 -17.27 -5.88 -57.69
C GLY A 18 -18.78 -6.09 -57.85
N ALA A 19 -19.41 -5.56 -58.88
CA ALA A 19 -20.64 -6.17 -59.43
C ALA A 19 -20.89 -5.66 -60.85
N GLU A 20 -20.59 -6.47 -61.86
CA GLU A 20 -21.15 -6.26 -63.19
C GLU A 20 -22.69 -6.28 -63.08
N GLY A 21 -23.30 -5.15 -63.47
CA GLY A 21 -24.66 -5.03 -64.00
C GLY A 21 -25.82 -5.65 -63.22
N ARG A 22 -26.25 -5.02 -62.12
CA ARG A 22 -27.65 -5.11 -61.71
C ARG A 22 -28.28 -3.72 -61.74
N GLU A 23 -28.96 -3.43 -62.85
CA GLU A 23 -29.87 -2.29 -62.92
C GLU A 23 -30.90 -2.40 -61.78
N PHE A 24 -31.20 -1.27 -61.15
CA PHE A 24 -32.19 -1.21 -60.09
C PHE A 24 -33.55 -1.64 -60.65
N GLN A 25 -34.12 -2.72 -60.10
CA GLN A 25 -35.50 -3.13 -60.38
C GLN A 25 -36.37 -2.83 -59.16
N ALA A 26 -37.40 -2.00 -59.38
CA ALA A 26 -38.40 -1.71 -58.37
C ALA A 26 -39.25 -2.95 -58.09
N ILE A 27 -39.46 -3.26 -56.82
CA ILE A 27 -40.35 -4.33 -56.37
C ILE A 27 -41.79 -3.82 -56.53
N THR A 28 -42.57 -4.42 -57.42
CA THR A 28 -43.94 -3.98 -57.75
C THR A 28 -45.02 -4.95 -57.27
N SER A 29 -44.64 -6.09 -56.70
CA SER A 29 -45.55 -7.10 -56.16
C SER A 29 -45.04 -7.71 -54.86
N GLN A 30 -45.96 -8.29 -54.08
CA GLN A 30 -45.61 -9.03 -52.86
C GLN A 30 -44.73 -10.25 -53.18
N GLU A 31 -44.99 -10.91 -54.30
CA GLU A 31 -44.24 -12.10 -54.71
C GLU A 31 -42.78 -11.76 -55.05
N ASP A 32 -42.55 -10.60 -55.68
CA ASP A 32 -41.20 -10.09 -55.97
C ASP A 32 -40.46 -9.68 -54.69
N PHE A 33 -41.21 -9.13 -53.71
CA PHE A 33 -40.67 -8.83 -52.39
C PHE A 33 -40.19 -10.11 -51.69
N ASP A 34 -41.05 -11.13 -51.60
CA ASP A 34 -40.73 -12.39 -50.93
C ASP A 34 -39.54 -13.10 -51.61
N LYS A 35 -39.48 -13.10 -52.95
CA LYS A 35 -38.34 -13.63 -53.71
C LYS A 35 -37.04 -12.89 -53.40
N ALA A 36 -37.06 -11.56 -53.35
CA ALA A 36 -35.90 -10.74 -53.02
C ALA A 36 -35.40 -11.03 -51.60
N ILE A 37 -36.32 -11.15 -50.64
CA ILE A 37 -36.00 -11.49 -49.24
C ILE A 37 -35.44 -12.90 -49.13
N GLN A 38 -36.05 -13.91 -49.74
CA GLN A 38 -35.53 -15.27 -49.72
C GLN A 38 -34.14 -15.37 -50.35
N SER A 39 -33.90 -14.67 -51.48
CA SER A 39 -32.58 -14.59 -52.10
C SER A 39 -31.55 -13.95 -51.17
N ARG A 40 -31.93 -12.90 -50.44
CA ARG A 40 -31.04 -12.28 -49.43
C ARG A 40 -30.74 -13.23 -48.29
N ILE A 41 -31.74 -13.89 -47.73
CA ILE A 41 -31.58 -14.87 -46.64
C ILE A 41 -30.70 -16.05 -47.08
N ALA A 42 -30.89 -16.56 -48.29
CA ALA A 42 -30.07 -17.64 -48.84
C ALA A 42 -28.60 -17.22 -48.95
N ARG A 43 -28.32 -16.01 -49.45
CA ARG A 43 -26.95 -15.47 -49.48
C ARG A 43 -26.35 -15.32 -48.08
N GLU A 44 -27.12 -14.87 -47.09
CA GLU A 44 -26.62 -14.74 -45.72
C GLU A 44 -26.37 -16.11 -45.07
N ARG A 45 -27.22 -17.11 -45.29
CA ARG A 45 -26.99 -18.48 -44.79
C ARG A 45 -25.78 -19.15 -45.47
N ALA A 46 -25.59 -18.93 -46.77
CA ALA A 46 -24.46 -19.48 -47.51
C ALA A 46 -23.09 -19.00 -47.00
N LYS A 47 -23.02 -17.79 -46.42
CA LYS A 47 -21.77 -17.26 -45.82
C LYS A 47 -21.25 -18.06 -44.64
N TYR A 48 -22.11 -18.85 -43.99
CA TYR A 48 -21.80 -19.61 -42.78
C TYR A 48 -22.14 -21.09 -42.95
N ALA A 49 -22.17 -21.58 -44.18
CA ALA A 49 -22.53 -22.97 -44.47
C ALA A 49 -21.56 -23.97 -43.81
N ASP A 50 -20.32 -23.55 -43.58
CA ASP A 50 -19.23 -24.29 -42.94
C ASP A 50 -19.16 -24.11 -41.42
N TYR A 51 -20.01 -23.27 -40.83
CA TYR A 51 -19.94 -22.92 -39.41
C TYR A 51 -20.11 -24.13 -38.50
N ASP A 52 -21.08 -25.01 -38.81
CA ASP A 52 -21.33 -26.20 -38.01
C ASP A 52 -20.18 -27.22 -38.11
N GLU A 53 -19.58 -27.35 -39.31
CA GLU A 53 -18.40 -28.19 -39.52
C GLU A 53 -17.18 -27.65 -38.78
N LEU A 54 -16.91 -26.34 -38.84
CA LEU A 54 -15.84 -25.68 -38.10
C LEU A 54 -16.02 -25.79 -36.60
N LYS A 55 -17.27 -25.69 -36.11
CA LYS A 55 -17.60 -25.87 -34.70
C LYS A 55 -17.38 -27.31 -34.24
N SER A 56 -17.76 -28.29 -35.05
CA SER A 56 -17.50 -29.71 -34.78
C SER A 56 -16.00 -29.99 -34.76
N ALA A 57 -15.28 -29.56 -35.81
CA ALA A 57 -13.84 -29.72 -35.93
C ALA A 57 -13.08 -29.06 -34.77
N LYS A 58 -13.49 -27.87 -34.32
CA LYS A 58 -12.92 -27.23 -33.13
C LYS A 58 -13.15 -28.08 -31.88
N THR A 59 -14.37 -28.57 -31.69
CA THR A 59 -14.72 -29.39 -30.52
C THR A 59 -13.90 -30.69 -30.50
N GLU A 60 -13.78 -31.37 -31.64
CA GLU A 60 -12.95 -32.56 -31.80
C GLU A 60 -11.47 -32.26 -31.60
N LEU A 61 -10.97 -31.15 -32.14
CA LEU A 61 -9.57 -30.76 -31.99
C LEU A 61 -9.25 -30.40 -30.54
N ASP A 62 -10.16 -29.74 -29.83
CA ASP A 62 -10.00 -29.45 -28.41
C ASP A 62 -10.08 -30.73 -27.55
N GLN A 63 -10.96 -31.69 -27.89
CA GLN A 63 -10.99 -33.01 -27.26
C GLN A 63 -9.72 -33.81 -27.54
N ILE A 64 -9.22 -33.78 -28.79
CA ILE A 64 -7.98 -34.42 -29.20
C ILE A 64 -6.82 -33.78 -28.45
N ARG A 65 -6.72 -32.44 -28.37
CA ARG A 65 -5.70 -31.75 -27.57
C ARG A 65 -5.77 -32.09 -26.10
N GLU A 66 -6.96 -32.19 -25.50
CA GLU A 66 -7.07 -32.57 -24.09
C GLU A 66 -6.68 -34.03 -23.87
N SER A 67 -7.03 -34.92 -24.81
CA SER A 67 -6.61 -36.34 -24.79
C SER A 67 -5.12 -36.52 -25.11
N GLN A 68 -4.56 -35.64 -25.95
CA GLN A 68 -3.17 -35.57 -26.36
C GLN A 68 -2.35 -34.58 -25.53
N LYS A 69 -2.88 -34.05 -24.40
CA LYS A 69 -2.04 -33.60 -23.30
C LYS A 69 -1.29 -34.82 -22.83
N THR A 70 -0.16 -35.03 -23.51
CA THR A 70 0.67 -36.19 -23.41
C THR A 70 1.11 -36.31 -21.97
N GLU A 71 1.32 -37.54 -21.48
CA GLU A 71 1.87 -37.75 -20.14
C GLU A 71 3.15 -36.91 -19.92
N SER A 72 3.88 -36.58 -21.00
CA SER A 72 5.01 -35.64 -20.99
C SER A 72 4.66 -34.21 -20.60
N GLU A 73 3.56 -33.61 -21.06
CA GLU A 73 3.17 -32.24 -20.65
C GLU A 73 2.73 -32.22 -19.18
N LYS A 74 1.93 -33.20 -18.76
CA LYS A 74 1.53 -33.35 -17.34
C LYS A 74 2.72 -33.63 -16.45
N ALA A 75 3.71 -34.41 -16.93
CA ALA A 75 4.96 -34.64 -16.22
C ALA A 75 5.81 -33.37 -16.15
N ALA A 76 5.89 -32.60 -17.23
CA ALA A 76 6.63 -31.32 -17.26
C ALA A 76 6.02 -30.30 -16.30
N GLU A 77 4.69 -30.16 -16.25
CA GLU A 77 4.01 -29.29 -15.29
C GLU A 77 4.27 -29.72 -13.85
N ARG A 78 4.21 -31.03 -13.57
CA ARG A 78 4.52 -31.57 -12.23
C ARG A 78 5.98 -31.34 -11.86
N LEU A 79 6.91 -31.51 -12.81
CA LEU A 79 8.33 -31.26 -12.60
C LEU A 79 8.58 -29.78 -12.31
N ALA A 80 8.06 -28.87 -13.12
CA ALA A 80 8.17 -27.43 -12.89
C ALA A 80 7.57 -27.01 -11.54
N ALA A 81 6.42 -27.59 -11.15
CA ALA A 81 5.83 -27.35 -9.84
C ALA A 81 6.66 -27.91 -8.69
N ALA A 82 7.34 -29.05 -8.89
CA ALA A 82 8.25 -29.63 -7.90
C ALA A 82 9.54 -28.81 -7.76
N GLU A 83 10.15 -28.41 -8.87
CA GLU A 83 11.33 -27.53 -8.91
C GLU A 83 11.05 -26.19 -8.23
N LYS A 84 9.90 -25.57 -8.51
CA LYS A 84 9.49 -24.34 -7.83
C LYS A 84 9.37 -24.54 -6.32
N ARG A 85 8.71 -25.61 -5.87
CA ARG A 85 8.61 -25.91 -4.43
C ARG A 85 9.96 -26.17 -3.79
N ALA A 86 10.88 -26.83 -4.50
CA ALA A 86 12.24 -27.04 -4.01
C ALA A 86 12.97 -25.70 -3.84
N ALA A 87 12.94 -24.82 -4.84
CA ALA A 87 13.53 -23.50 -4.77
C ALA A 87 12.94 -22.63 -3.65
N ASP A 88 11.61 -22.65 -3.47
CA ASP A 88 10.93 -21.92 -2.39
C ASP A 88 11.35 -22.45 -1.00
N LEU A 89 11.51 -23.77 -0.85
CA LEU A 89 11.97 -24.39 0.39
C LEU A 89 13.44 -24.09 0.68
N GLU A 90 14.31 -24.14 -0.33
CA GLU A 90 15.73 -23.79 -0.21
C GLU A 90 15.89 -22.32 0.19
N ALA A 91 15.13 -21.41 -0.43
CA ALA A 91 15.13 -20.00 -0.05
C ALA A 91 14.64 -19.79 1.38
N ALA A 92 13.59 -20.50 1.80
CA ALA A 92 13.08 -20.44 3.17
C ALA A 92 14.06 -21.02 4.19
N GLN A 93 14.83 -22.05 3.83
CA GLN A 93 15.89 -22.61 4.66
C GLN A 93 17.05 -21.62 4.79
N ALA A 94 17.54 -21.07 3.68
CA ALA A 94 18.61 -20.07 3.70
C ALA A 94 18.23 -18.83 4.54
N ALA A 95 16.98 -18.37 4.46
CA ALA A 95 16.50 -17.28 5.30
C ALA A 95 16.52 -17.63 6.80
N LYS A 96 16.15 -18.87 7.17
CA LYS A 96 16.22 -19.33 8.56
C LYS A 96 17.65 -19.46 9.05
N ASP A 97 18.54 -20.00 8.23
CA ASP A 97 19.95 -20.15 8.56
C ASP A 97 20.60 -18.78 8.79
N LEU A 98 20.26 -17.80 7.94
CA LEU A 98 20.70 -16.42 8.12
C LEU A 98 20.15 -15.79 9.41
N GLU A 99 18.89 -16.02 9.75
CA GLU A 99 18.32 -15.57 11.02
C GLU A 99 19.01 -16.22 12.24
N LEU A 100 19.37 -17.50 12.17
CA LEU A 100 20.16 -18.16 13.22
C LEU A 100 21.55 -17.51 13.38
N VAL A 101 22.22 -17.22 12.26
CA VAL A 101 23.50 -16.49 12.27
C VAL A 101 23.32 -15.10 12.88
N ARG A 102 22.29 -14.35 12.47
CA ARG A 102 21.95 -13.04 13.03
C ARG A 102 21.75 -13.09 14.54
N LEU A 103 20.98 -14.05 15.05
CA LEU A 103 20.78 -14.25 16.49
C LEU A 103 22.09 -14.57 17.21
N SER A 104 22.96 -15.38 16.60
CA SER A 104 24.27 -15.70 17.17
C SER A 104 25.16 -14.45 17.30
N ILE A 105 25.12 -13.56 16.30
CA ILE A 105 25.86 -12.29 16.28
C ILE A 105 25.29 -11.34 17.32
N ILE A 106 23.96 -11.18 17.38
CA ILE A 106 23.27 -10.38 18.41
C ILE A 106 23.69 -10.81 19.81
N ALA A 107 23.71 -12.12 20.08
CA ALA A 107 24.13 -12.68 21.36
C ALA A 107 25.61 -12.40 21.66
N LYS A 108 26.50 -12.51 20.66
CA LYS A 108 27.93 -12.20 20.80
C LYS A 108 28.20 -10.74 21.15
N HIS A 109 27.45 -9.81 20.55
CA HIS A 109 27.61 -8.37 20.78
C HIS A 109 26.77 -7.82 21.94
N GLY A 110 25.93 -8.65 22.58
CA GLY A 110 25.14 -8.27 23.74
C GLY A 110 24.10 -7.19 23.46
N ILE A 111 23.47 -7.24 22.28
CA ILE A 111 22.52 -6.20 21.83
C ILE A 111 21.17 -6.34 22.59
N PRO A 112 20.67 -5.27 23.24
CA PRO A 112 19.35 -5.27 23.89
C PRO A 112 18.21 -5.61 22.94
N GLU A 113 17.15 -6.26 23.43
CA GLU A 113 16.00 -6.73 22.62
C GLU A 113 15.36 -5.62 21.77
N GLU A 114 15.27 -4.41 22.33
CA GLU A 114 14.75 -3.19 21.65
C GLU A 114 15.54 -2.85 20.37
N ASP A 115 16.85 -3.12 20.36
CA ASP A 115 17.78 -2.74 19.30
C ASP A 115 18.06 -3.88 18.31
N GLN A 116 17.63 -5.12 18.60
CA GLN A 116 17.87 -6.30 17.75
C GLN A 116 17.26 -6.15 16.35
N ILE A 117 16.15 -5.43 16.24
CA ILE A 117 15.49 -5.12 14.98
C ILE A 117 16.38 -4.33 14.01
N LEU A 118 17.37 -3.59 14.54
CA LEU A 118 18.28 -2.76 13.75
C LEU A 118 19.42 -3.57 13.12
N VAL A 119 19.66 -4.81 13.58
CA VAL A 119 20.68 -5.69 12.98
C VAL A 119 20.12 -6.28 11.69
N HIS A 120 20.71 -5.95 10.56
CA HIS A 120 20.28 -6.39 9.24
C HIS A 120 21.49 -6.68 8.33
N GLY A 121 21.32 -7.58 7.37
CA GLY A 121 22.34 -7.96 6.41
C GLY A 121 21.92 -9.20 5.62
N SER A 122 22.53 -9.38 4.46
CA SER A 122 22.33 -10.53 3.57
C SER A 122 23.49 -11.55 3.65
N THR A 123 24.59 -11.19 4.31
CA THR A 123 25.72 -12.07 4.61
C THR A 123 26.12 -11.99 6.08
N GLU A 124 26.93 -12.94 6.54
CA GLU A 124 27.46 -12.95 7.91
C GLU A 124 28.28 -11.68 8.22
N GLU A 125 29.08 -11.21 7.27
CA GLU A 125 29.91 -10.02 7.40
C GLU A 125 29.07 -8.75 7.52
N GLU A 126 28.01 -8.64 6.72
CA GLU A 126 27.07 -7.51 6.80
C GLU A 126 26.33 -7.49 8.14
N LEU A 127 25.90 -8.66 8.61
CA LEU A 127 25.25 -8.81 9.91
C LEU A 127 26.19 -8.43 11.06
N ALA A 128 27.46 -8.85 11.00
CA ALA A 128 28.47 -8.51 12.00
C ALA A 128 28.74 -7.00 12.04
N ALA A 129 28.97 -6.38 10.87
CA ALA A 129 29.18 -4.94 10.78
C ALA A 129 27.95 -4.12 11.23
N SER A 130 26.74 -4.63 10.96
CA SER A 130 25.50 -4.02 11.45
C SER A 130 25.40 -4.12 12.98
N ALA A 131 25.65 -5.30 13.53
CA ALA A 131 25.65 -5.55 14.97
C ALA A 131 26.67 -4.70 15.74
N GLU A 132 27.89 -4.52 15.22
CA GLU A 132 28.90 -3.64 15.82
C GLU A 132 28.42 -2.19 15.92
N ARG A 133 27.80 -1.66 14.85
CA ARG A 133 27.25 -0.31 14.84
C ARG A 133 26.12 -0.15 15.85
N VAL A 134 25.23 -1.14 15.92
CA VAL A 134 24.11 -1.15 16.86
C VAL A 134 24.62 -1.24 18.31
N ALA A 135 25.61 -2.09 18.59
CA ALA A 135 26.21 -2.21 19.92
C ALA A 135 26.89 -0.89 20.38
N ALA A 136 27.57 -0.19 19.47
CA ALA A 136 28.16 1.12 19.76
C ALA A 136 27.09 2.19 20.05
N LEU A 137 25.96 2.16 19.33
CA LEU A 137 24.84 3.06 19.54
C LEU A 137 24.15 2.78 20.88
N ALA A 138 23.85 1.52 21.18
CA ALA A 138 23.23 1.09 22.44
C ALA A 138 24.09 1.50 23.66
N SER A 139 25.42 1.34 23.54
CA SER A 139 26.37 1.78 24.57
C SER A 139 26.39 3.29 24.79
N THR A 140 26.09 4.08 23.75
CA THR A 140 26.02 5.54 23.84
C THR A 140 24.70 6.00 24.45
N HIS A 141 23.59 5.31 24.15
CA HIS A 141 22.26 5.61 24.69
C HIS A 141 22.13 5.27 26.19
N SER A 142 22.86 4.27 26.69
CA SER A 142 22.86 3.94 28.13
C SER A 142 23.59 4.98 29.00
N GLN A 143 24.38 5.88 28.39
CA GLN A 143 24.97 7.02 29.09
C GLN A 143 23.87 8.07 29.29
N GLY A 144 23.26 8.05 30.48
CA GLY A 144 22.21 8.99 30.89
C GLY A 144 22.59 10.47 30.72
N PRO A 145 21.65 11.41 30.98
CA PRO A 145 21.86 12.83 30.72
C PRO A 145 23.19 13.31 31.30
N ARG A 146 24.12 13.71 30.42
CA ARG A 146 25.40 14.26 30.86
C ARG A 146 25.09 15.50 31.69
N PRO A 147 25.60 15.63 32.92
CA PRO A 147 25.35 16.81 33.74
C PRO A 147 25.79 18.05 32.98
N VAL A 148 24.82 18.90 32.62
CA VAL A 148 25.13 20.23 32.07
C VAL A 148 25.66 21.09 33.23
N PRO A 149 26.86 21.69 33.11
CA PRO A 149 27.50 22.37 34.24
C PRO A 149 26.81 23.68 34.68
N SER A 150 25.63 24.05 34.19
CA SER A 150 24.97 25.32 34.52
C SER A 150 23.70 25.24 35.38
N VAL A 151 23.24 24.06 35.82
CA VAL A 151 22.04 23.99 36.69
C VAL A 151 22.43 24.12 38.15
N GLY A 152 22.87 25.32 38.52
CA GLY A 152 23.03 25.75 39.90
C GLY A 152 21.99 26.82 40.22
N LYS A 153 20.70 26.43 40.35
CA LYS A 153 19.59 27.09 41.08
C LYS A 153 18.24 26.59 40.55
N SER A 154 17.84 25.39 40.96
CA SER A 154 16.42 25.06 41.02
C SER A 154 15.90 25.60 42.36
N PRO A 155 14.82 26.42 42.41
CA PRO A 155 14.27 26.84 43.69
C PRO A 155 13.81 25.61 44.46
N ALA A 156 14.20 25.54 45.74
CA ALA A 156 13.77 24.47 46.63
C ALA A 156 12.24 24.41 46.61
N LYS A 157 11.68 23.20 46.46
CA LYS A 157 10.27 22.91 46.77
C LYS A 157 9.94 23.61 48.09
N SER A 158 9.11 24.64 48.06
CA SER A 158 8.53 25.20 49.28
C SER A 158 7.58 24.14 49.82
N THR A 159 8.11 23.33 50.72
CA THR A 159 7.35 22.42 51.58
C THR A 159 6.31 23.24 52.34
N GLU A 160 5.08 22.75 52.28
CA GLU A 160 3.95 23.09 53.15
C GLU A 160 3.34 24.49 53.02
N ASN A 161 2.13 24.49 52.47
CA ASN A 161 1.17 25.57 52.62
C ASN A 161 0.72 25.61 54.09
N VAL A 162 1.54 26.20 54.96
CA VAL A 162 1.26 26.31 56.40
C VAL A 162 -0.08 27.03 56.60
N PRO A 163 -1.05 26.47 57.35
CA PRO A 163 -2.35 27.10 57.51
C PRO A 163 -2.21 28.48 58.16
N ILE A 164 -2.99 29.46 57.68
CA ILE A 164 -2.90 30.89 58.09
C ILE A 164 -2.88 31.08 59.61
N ARG A 165 -3.60 30.23 60.37
CA ARG A 165 -3.60 30.28 61.85
C ARG A 165 -2.23 30.03 62.47
N GLU A 166 -1.47 29.11 61.91
CA GLU A 166 -0.13 28.77 62.39
C GLU A 166 0.88 29.85 61.98
N GLN A 167 0.68 30.50 60.83
CA GLN A 167 1.43 31.68 60.44
C GLN A 167 1.18 32.86 61.41
N ILE A 168 -0.05 33.05 61.89
CA ILE A 168 -0.38 34.07 62.90
C ILE A 168 0.35 33.76 64.22
N ALA A 169 0.31 32.52 64.70
CA ALA A 169 0.98 32.13 65.94
C ALA A 169 2.50 32.30 65.85
N ALA A 170 3.10 31.97 64.71
CA ALA A 170 4.52 32.20 64.45
C ALA A 170 4.86 33.70 64.43
N ALA A 171 4.01 34.53 63.82
CA ALA A 171 4.18 35.98 63.79
C ALA A 171 4.01 36.63 65.17
N GLU A 172 3.10 36.13 66.01
CA GLU A 172 2.93 36.55 67.42
C GLU A 172 4.15 36.18 68.26
N ALA A 173 4.67 34.95 68.09
CA ALA A 173 5.88 34.50 68.77
C ALA A 173 7.13 35.31 68.33
N ALA A 174 7.17 35.74 67.08
CA ALA A 174 8.20 36.64 66.55
C ALA A 174 8.01 38.11 66.95
N GLY A 175 6.88 38.47 67.57
CA GLY A 175 6.57 39.84 67.99
C GLY A 175 6.21 40.79 66.85
N ASP A 176 5.91 40.30 65.64
CA ASP A 176 5.56 41.13 64.49
C ASP A 176 4.07 41.48 64.48
N ALA A 177 3.71 42.50 65.24
CA ALA A 177 2.34 42.96 65.39
C ALA A 177 1.68 43.41 64.07
N LYS A 178 2.46 43.83 63.06
CA LYS A 178 1.94 44.26 61.77
C LYS A 178 1.57 43.07 60.90
N LEU A 179 2.40 42.03 60.89
CA LEU A 179 2.09 40.80 60.17
C LEU A 179 0.91 40.05 60.82
N VAL A 180 0.82 40.06 62.16
CA VAL A 180 -0.30 39.47 62.90
C VAL A 180 -1.62 40.16 62.57
N SER A 181 -1.65 41.49 62.50
CA SER A 181 -2.90 42.22 62.17
C SER A 181 -3.33 41.97 60.73
N GLN A 182 -2.39 41.92 59.79
CA GLN A 182 -2.65 41.59 58.38
C GLN A 182 -3.19 40.17 58.22
N LEU A 183 -2.56 39.18 58.85
CA LEU A 183 -2.99 37.78 58.75
C LEU A 183 -4.33 37.55 59.47
N LYS A 184 -4.60 38.23 60.60
CA LYS A 184 -5.91 38.20 61.27
C LYS A 184 -7.01 38.89 60.45
N ALA A 185 -6.69 39.98 59.76
CA ALA A 185 -7.61 40.65 58.85
C ALA A 185 -8.00 39.75 57.67
N VAL A 186 -7.01 39.07 57.07
CA VAL A 186 -7.23 38.06 56.02
C VAL A 186 -8.10 36.90 56.53
N MET A 187 -7.95 36.50 57.80
CA MET A 187 -8.79 35.47 58.41
C MET A 187 -10.23 35.92 58.70
N LEU A 188 -10.44 37.19 59.03
CA LEU A 188 -11.78 37.75 59.34
C LEU A 188 -12.51 38.31 58.10
N GLY A 189 -11.86 38.36 56.93
CA GLY A 189 -12.48 38.80 55.68
C GLY A 189 -12.60 40.32 55.51
N ASP A 190 -12.16 41.11 56.48
CA ASP A 190 -12.05 42.56 56.35
C ASP A 190 -10.69 42.90 55.75
N LEU A 191 -10.66 43.10 54.43
CA LEU A 191 -9.49 43.64 53.73
C LEU A 191 -9.32 45.13 54.12
N PRO A 192 -8.22 45.55 54.77
CA PRO A 192 -7.89 46.96 54.78
C PRO A 192 -7.45 47.34 53.37
N THR A 193 -8.25 48.16 52.69
CA THR A 193 -7.85 48.78 51.43
C THR A 193 -6.74 49.79 51.70
N SER A 194 -5.57 49.48 51.12
CA SER A 194 -4.36 50.31 50.92
C SER A 194 -3.42 50.51 52.11
#